data_AF-A0A212CG20-F1
#
_entry.id   AF-A0A212CG20-F1
#
_cell.length_a   1.000
_cell.length_b   1.000
_cell.length_c   1.000
_cell.angle_alpha   90.00
_cell.angle_beta   90.00
_cell.angle_gamma   90.00
#
_symmetry.space_group_name_H-M   'P 1'
#
loop_
_entity.id
_entity.type
_entity.pdbx_description
1 polymer ?
#
loop_
_entity_poly.entity_id
_entity_poly.type
_entity_poly.pdbx_seq_one_letter_code
_entity_poly.pdbx_strand_id
1 'polypeptide(L)' 'MRAQGNVYHLKCFTCSTCRNRLVPGDRFHYINGSLFCEHDRPTALINGHLNSLQSNPLLPDQ' A
#
# COMPACT_ATOMS: atom_id res chain seq x y z
N MET A 1 6.84 -10.67 -13.24
CA MET A 1 7.38 -9.36 -12.81
C MET A 1 8.44 -9.59 -11.75
N ARG A 2 9.39 -8.67 -11.61
CA ARG A 2 10.53 -8.82 -10.69
C ARG A 2 10.73 -7.52 -9.91
N ALA A 3 10.95 -7.61 -8.60
CA ALA A 3 11.28 -6.47 -7.74
C ALA A 3 12.19 -6.93 -6.60
N GLN A 4 13.26 -6.18 -6.33
CA GLN A 4 14.20 -6.41 -5.22
C GLN A 4 14.70 -7.87 -5.07
N GLY A 5 14.84 -8.62 -6.18
CA GLY A 5 15.26 -10.03 -6.18
C GLY A 5 14.13 -11.06 -6.14
N ASN A 6 12.88 -10.64 -5.91
CA ASN A 6 11.71 -11.52 -5.87
C ASN A 6 11.00 -11.61 -7.23
N VAL A 7 10.39 -12.77 -7.50
CA VAL A 7 9.62 -13.04 -8.72
C VAL A 7 8.13 -13.13 -8.38
N TYR A 8 7.32 -12.44 -9.17
CA TYR A 8 5.86 -12.39 -9.01
C TYR A 8 5.18 -12.75 -10.32
N HIS A 9 4.02 -13.42 -10.24
CA HIS A 9 3.13 -13.56 -11.39
C HIS A 9 2.67 -12.20 -11.90
N LEU A 10 2.33 -12.12 -13.19
CA LEU A 10 1.82 -10.88 -13.80
C LEU A 10 0.53 -10.36 -13.11
N LYS A 11 -0.29 -11.27 -12.58
CA LYS A 11 -1.53 -10.93 -11.87
C LYS A 11 -1.31 -10.57 -10.39
N CYS A 12 -0.18 -10.97 -9.80
CA CYS A 12 0.09 -10.77 -8.38
C CYS A 12 0.88 -9.48 -8.10
N PHE A 13 1.55 -8.92 -9.11
CA PHE A 13 2.29 -7.68 -8.96
C PHE A 13 1.34 -6.48 -8.98
N THR A 14 0.73 -6.27 -7.81
CA THR A 14 -0.36 -5.32 -7.59
C THR A 14 -0.05 -4.50 -6.35
N CYS A 15 -0.60 -3.29 -6.26
CA CYS A 15 -0.47 -2.47 -5.06
C CYS A 15 -1.17 -3.15 -3.86
N SER A 16 -0.48 -3.22 -2.73
CA SER A 16 -1.03 -3.75 -1.48
C SER A 16 -2.20 -2.92 -0.92
N THR A 17 -2.31 -1.64 -1.31
CA THR A 17 -3.39 -0.72 -0.88
C THR A 17 -4.57 -0.76 -1.84
N CYS A 18 -4.43 -0.22 -3.06
CA CYS A 18 -5.55 -0.12 -4.01
C CYS A 18 -5.77 -1.35 -4.88
N ARG A 19 -4.94 -2.39 -4.76
CA ARG A 19 -4.97 -3.62 -5.60
C ARG A 19 -4.77 -3.38 -7.09
N ASN A 20 -4.42 -2.17 -7.52
CA ASN A 20 -4.17 -1.88 -8.93
C ASN A 20 -2.95 -2.66 -9.44
N ARG A 21 -3.01 -3.15 -10.68
CA ARG A 21 -1.90 -3.90 -11.30
C ARG A 21 -0.81 -2.93 -11.75
N LEU A 22 0.40 -3.16 -11.27
CA LEU A 22 1.58 -2.40 -11.68
C LEU A 22 2.10 -3.01 -13.00
N VAL A 23 2.22 -2.21 -14.04
CA VAL A 23 2.69 -2.66 -15.36
C VAL A 23 4.07 -2.07 -15.70
N PRO A 24 4.82 -2.63 -16.67
CA PRO A 24 6.07 -2.03 -17.11
C PRO A 24 5.87 -0.57 -17.52
N GLY A 25 6.64 0.34 -16.92
CA GLY A 25 6.51 1.79 -17.11
C GLY A 25 5.92 2.52 -15.89
N ASP A 26 5.16 1.82 -15.03
CA ASP A 26 4.65 2.40 -13.80
C ASP A 26 5.76 2.61 -12.77
N ARG A 27 5.67 3.73 -12.03
CA ARG A 27 6.47 3.92 -10.83
C ARG A 27 5.78 3.25 -9.65
N PHE A 28 6.58 2.56 -8.84
CA PHE A 28 6.12 1.85 -7.66
C PHE A 28 7.17 1.89 -6.55
N HIS A 29 6.73 1.60 -5.34
CA HIS A 29 7.56 1.46 -4.15
C HIS A 29 7.54 0.02 -3.65
N TYR A 30 8.69 -0.46 -3.16
CA TYR A 30 8.83 -1.77 -2.54
C TYR A 30 9.29 -1.60 -1.09
N ILE A 31 8.48 -2.05 -0.13
CA ILE A 31 8.74 -1.89 1.31
C ILE A 31 8.38 -3.20 2.01
N ASN A 32 9.37 -3.83 2.66
CA ASN A 32 9.18 -5.09 3.43
C ASN A 32 8.40 -6.19 2.65
N GLY A 33 8.67 -6.37 1.36
CA GLY A 33 7.97 -7.37 0.54
C GLY A 33 6.64 -6.92 -0.06
N SER A 34 6.14 -5.75 0.33
CA SER A 34 4.89 -5.16 -0.19
C SER A 34 5.16 -4.16 -1.31
N LEU A 35 4.28 -4.17 -2.31
CA LEU A 35 4.34 -3.31 -3.49
C LEU A 35 3.31 -2.20 -3.36
N PHE A 36 3.67 -0.96 -3.67
CA PHE A 36 2.78 0.19 -3.62
C PHE A 36 2.89 1.00 -4.91
N CYS A 37 1.78 1.46 -5.47
CA CYS A 37 1.84 2.37 -6.62
C CYS A 37 2.37 3.74 -6.19
N GLU A 38 2.71 4.59 -7.16
CA GLU A 38 3.18 5.96 -6.91
C GLU A 38 2.21 6.79 -6.04
N HIS A 39 0.90 6.55 -6.16
CA HIS A 39 -0.13 7.30 -5.43
C HIS A 39 -0.35 6.80 -4.00
N ASP A 40 -0.18 5.50 -3.75
CA ASP A 40 -0.43 4.87 -2.45
C ASP A 40 0.86 4.62 -1.66
N ARG A 41 1.87 5.50 -1.84
CA ARG A 41 3.12 5.40 -1.08
C ARG A 41 2.78 5.46 0.41
N PRO A 42 3.07 4.40 1.19
CA PRO A 42 2.68 4.33 2.59
C PRO A 42 3.59 5.25 3.41
N THR A 43 3.17 6.50 3.55
CA THR A 43 3.86 7.50 4.37
C THR A 43 3.85 7.07 5.85
N ALA A 44 2.81 6.36 6.28
CA ALA A 44 2.66 5.83 7.64
C ALA A 44 3.61 4.66 7.97
N LEU A 45 4.04 3.84 6.99
CA LEU A 45 5.01 2.76 7.24
C LEU A 45 6.43 3.28 7.45
N ILE A 46 6.72 4.52 7.02
CA ILE A 46 8.01 5.18 7.24
C ILE A 46 8.01 5.94 8.58
N ASN A 47 6.83 6.33 9.09
CA ASN A 47 6.70 7.17 10.30
C ASN A 47 5.98 6.51 11.50
N GLY A 48 5.72 5.20 11.47
CA GLY A 48 5.50 4.42 12.69
C GLY A 48 4.28 4.77 13.56
N HIS A 49 3.24 5.43 13.05
CA HIS A 49 2.00 5.64 13.81
C HIS A 49 0.76 5.47 12.92
N LEU A 50 0.21 4.24 12.93
CA LEU A 50 -1.15 3.96 12.49
C LEU A 50 -2.13 4.50 13.56
N ASN A 51 -2.42 5.80 13.50
CA ASN A 51 -3.58 6.35 14.19
C ASN A 51 -4.78 6.35 13.24
N SER A 52 -5.31 5.15 12.95
CA SER A 52 -6.58 5.02 12.22
C SER A 52 -7.30 3.72 12.56
N LEU A 53 -7.66 3.58 13.82
CA LEU A 53 -8.84 2.83 14.25
C LEU A 53 -9.73 3.73 15.11
N GLN A 54 -9.86 5.01 14.73
CA GLN A 54 -10.84 5.93 15.32
C GLN A 54 -11.88 6.34 14.27
N SER A 55 -12.64 5.35 13.80
CA SER A 55 -13.97 5.61 13.26
C SER A 55 -14.98 5.15 14.31
N ASN A 56 -15.18 5.99 15.32
CA ASN A 56 -16.43 6.05 16.05
C ASN A 56 -16.78 7.54 16.20
N PRO A 57 -17.71 8.08 15.41
CA PRO A 57 -18.20 9.44 15.61
C PRO A 57 -18.85 9.55 17.00
N LEU A 58 -18.52 10.64 17.68
CA LEU A 58 -19.22 11.12 18.87
C LEU A 58 -20.74 11.10 18.62
N LEU A 59 -21.48 10.42 19.49
CA LEU A 59 -22.90 10.73 19.73
C LEU A 59 -22.96 11.56 21.01
N PRO A 60 -23.42 12.82 20.97
CA PRO A 60 -23.90 13.52 22.14
C PRO A 60 -25.39 13.19 22.41
N ASP A 61 -25.69 13.02 23.70
CA ASP A 61 -26.98 13.29 24.36
C ASP A 61 -28.17 12.32 24.17
N GLN A 62 -28.33 11.38 25.11
CA GLN A 62 -29.58 11.12 25.86
C GLN A 62 -29.24 10.48 27.21
#